data_AF-A0A2E7CGR9-F1
#
_entry.id   AF-A0A2E7CGR9-F1
#
_cell.length_a   1.000
_cell.length_b   1.000
_cell.length_c   1.000
_cell.angle_alpha   90.00
_cell.angle_beta   90.00
_cell.angle_gamma   90.00
#
_symmetry.space_group_name_H-M   'P 1'
#
loop_
_entity.id
_entity.type
_entity.pdbx_description
1 polymer ?
#
loop_
_entity_poly.entity_id
_entity_poly.type
_entity_poly.pdbx_seq_one_letter_code
_entity_poly.pdbx_strand_id
1 'polypeptide(L)'
;MDATAQKKIEIETVHDILDDLNYYEILMLSPDATPSELSNSYKKLHKQFHPDRNKGLNLTDQLTYIFTAVNESYNVLKEDRSRIAYDALLNDGGLRIEETQLRVSASGSRSSDPLHAATNDNSKKYWQLALNDIERNNYSSAVLNIQFALQFEKDEDARELFQKELDKAKSEASKAPKSSHNAYKIRL
;
A
#
# COMPACT_ATOMS: atom_id res chain seq x y z
N MET A 1 -27.01 -28.04 19.65
CA MET A 1 -25.58 -27.98 19.33
C MET A 1 -24.96 -26.92 20.23
N ASP A 2 -23.73 -27.14 20.72
CA ASP A 2 -23.00 -26.13 21.50
C ASP A 2 -22.66 -24.91 20.62
N ALA A 3 -22.71 -23.70 21.17
CA ALA A 3 -22.47 -22.46 20.44
C ALA A 3 -21.04 -22.40 19.85
N THR A 4 -20.08 -23.03 20.55
CA THR A 4 -18.69 -23.17 20.10
C THR A 4 -18.60 -24.05 18.85
N ALA A 5 -19.31 -25.19 18.84
CA ALA A 5 -19.32 -26.12 17.72
C ALA A 5 -19.96 -25.48 16.47
N GLN A 6 -21.04 -24.72 16.64
CA GLN A 6 -21.69 -24.01 15.54
C GLN A 6 -20.76 -22.95 14.94
N LYS A 7 -20.05 -22.20 15.78
CA LYS A 7 -19.09 -21.19 15.32
C LYS A 7 -17.89 -21.79 14.59
N LYS A 8 -17.44 -22.96 15.04
CA LYS A 8 -16.35 -23.71 14.39
C LYS A 8 -16.75 -24.14 12.97
N ILE A 9 -17.94 -24.74 12.85
CA ILE A 9 -18.52 -25.15 11.56
C ILE A 9 -18.70 -23.94 10.64
N GLU A 10 -19.17 -22.81 11.16
CA GLU A 10 -19.31 -21.57 10.39
C GLU A 10 -17.97 -21.12 9.81
N ILE A 11 -16.91 -21.06 10.62
CA ILE A 11 -15.57 -20.64 10.17
C ILE A 11 -15.01 -21.60 9.13
N GLU A 12 -15.10 -22.91 9.37
CA GLU A 12 -14.63 -23.93 8.42
C GLU A 12 -15.40 -23.86 7.10
N THR A 13 -16.72 -23.72 7.15
CA THR A 13 -17.55 -23.60 5.94
C THR A 13 -17.22 -22.35 5.15
N VAL A 14 -17.07 -21.19 5.83
CA VAL A 14 -16.71 -19.93 5.17
C VAL A 14 -15.33 -20.02 4.54
N HIS A 15 -14.37 -20.66 5.23
CA HIS A 15 -13.03 -20.88 4.70
C HIS A 15 -13.06 -21.72 3.43
N ASP A 16 -13.81 -22.82 3.41
CA ASP A 16 -13.81 -23.78 2.30
C ASP A 16 -14.43 -23.23 1.01
N ILE A 17 -15.35 -22.27 1.12
CA ILE A 17 -16.00 -21.63 -0.04
C ILE A 17 -15.36 -20.28 -0.40
N LEU A 18 -14.41 -19.77 0.38
CA LEU A 18 -13.94 -18.38 0.29
C LEU A 18 -13.34 -18.05 -1.09
N ASP A 19 -12.74 -19.04 -1.74
CA ASP A 19 -12.08 -18.89 -3.03
C ASP A 19 -13.07 -18.79 -4.20
N ASP A 20 -14.29 -19.28 -4.00
CA ASP A 20 -15.38 -19.20 -4.96
C ASP A 20 -16.19 -17.89 -4.83
N LEU A 21 -15.93 -17.10 -3.77
CA LEU A 21 -16.67 -15.87 -3.48
C LEU A 21 -15.97 -14.63 -4.04
N ASN A 22 -16.79 -13.73 -4.58
CA ASN A 22 -16.37 -12.39 -4.98
C ASN A 22 -16.37 -11.41 -3.78
N TYR A 23 -15.81 -10.21 -3.91
CA TYR A 23 -15.69 -9.23 -2.82
C TYR A 23 -17.03 -8.74 -2.26
N TYR A 24 -18.06 -8.65 -3.09
CA TYR A 24 -19.40 -8.31 -2.64
C TYR A 24 -19.99 -9.46 -1.80
N GLU A 25 -19.80 -10.70 -2.22
CA GLU A 25 -20.26 -11.89 -1.51
C GLU A 25 -19.52 -12.11 -0.18
N ILE A 26 -18.19 -11.92 -0.16
CA ILE A 26 -17.37 -11.98 1.06
C ILE A 26 -17.88 -10.96 2.09
N LEU A 27 -18.26 -9.76 1.64
CA LEU A 27 -18.83 -8.74 2.51
C LEU A 27 -20.36 -8.86 2.69
N MET A 28 -21.01 -9.87 2.12
CA MET A 28 -22.46 -10.04 2.15
C MET A 28 -23.23 -8.79 1.69
N LEU A 29 -22.80 -8.20 0.58
CA LEU A 29 -23.34 -6.97 -0.01
C LEU A 29 -23.86 -7.21 -1.43
N SER A 30 -24.79 -6.36 -1.85
CA SER A 30 -25.14 -6.22 -3.27
C SER A 30 -24.07 -5.38 -4.00
N PRO A 31 -23.85 -5.58 -5.31
CA PRO A 31 -23.07 -4.66 -6.13
C PRO A 31 -23.51 -3.20 -6.02
N ASP A 32 -24.80 -2.96 -5.76
CA ASP A 32 -25.39 -1.62 -5.57
C ASP A 32 -25.21 -1.06 -4.14
N ALA A 33 -24.46 -1.74 -3.27
CA ALA A 33 -24.32 -1.35 -1.88
C ALA A 33 -23.70 0.05 -1.72
N THR A 34 -24.28 0.81 -0.80
CA THR A 34 -23.85 2.15 -0.43
C THR A 34 -22.57 2.12 0.41
N PRO A 35 -21.80 3.22 0.47
CA PRO A 35 -20.62 3.30 1.33
C PRO A 35 -20.91 3.05 2.83
N SER A 36 -22.12 3.38 3.28
CA SER A 36 -22.56 3.14 4.66
C SER A 36 -22.74 1.65 4.93
N GLU A 37 -23.40 0.93 4.03
CA GLU A 37 -23.59 -0.52 4.11
C GLU A 37 -22.25 -1.26 4.04
N LEU A 38 -21.35 -0.81 3.16
CA LEU A 38 -19.98 -1.32 3.08
C LEU A 38 -19.25 -1.22 4.42
N SER A 39 -19.24 -0.03 5.03
CA SER A 39 -18.57 0.19 6.33
C SER A 39 -19.21 -0.64 7.45
N ASN A 40 -20.53 -0.74 7.46
CA ASN A 40 -21.26 -1.47 8.49
C ASN A 40 -21.03 -2.98 8.40
N SER A 41 -21.08 -3.55 7.19
CA SER A 41 -20.83 -4.97 6.98
C SER A 41 -19.40 -5.35 7.33
N TYR A 42 -18.42 -4.57 6.85
CA TYR A 42 -17.01 -4.75 7.19
C TYR A 42 -16.78 -4.76 8.71
N LYS A 43 -17.32 -3.79 9.45
CA LYS A 43 -17.18 -3.73 10.92
C LYS A 43 -17.77 -4.95 11.62
N LYS A 44 -18.88 -5.49 11.09
CA LYS A 44 -19.53 -6.69 11.62
C LYS A 44 -18.65 -7.92 11.41
N LEU A 45 -18.24 -8.16 10.16
CA LEU A 45 -17.43 -9.32 9.77
C LEU A 45 -16.03 -9.28 10.41
N HIS A 46 -15.38 -8.11 10.42
CA HIS A 46 -14.09 -7.92 11.09
C HIS A 46 -14.15 -8.31 12.56
N LYS A 47 -15.22 -7.93 13.30
CA LYS A 47 -15.39 -8.33 14.71
C LYS A 47 -15.71 -9.81 14.87
N GLN A 48 -16.43 -10.40 13.91
CA GLN A 48 -16.82 -11.81 13.93
C GLN A 48 -15.62 -12.74 13.73
N PHE A 49 -14.77 -12.42 12.75
CA PHE A 49 -13.65 -13.27 12.30
C PHE A 49 -12.28 -12.82 12.83
N HIS A 50 -12.20 -11.84 13.74
CA HIS A 50 -10.92 -11.44 14.33
C HIS A 50 -10.23 -12.61 15.06
N PRO A 51 -8.97 -12.94 14.77
CA PRO A 51 -8.29 -14.11 15.37
C PRO A 51 -8.18 -14.00 16.89
N ASP A 52 -7.91 -12.79 17.42
CA ASP A 52 -7.81 -12.57 18.89
C ASP A 52 -9.09 -12.93 19.65
N ARG A 53 -10.27 -12.67 19.06
CA ARG A 53 -11.57 -12.94 19.70
C ARG A 53 -11.96 -14.41 19.61
N ASN A 54 -11.23 -15.19 18.81
CA ASN A 54 -11.55 -16.57 18.46
C ASN A 54 -10.40 -17.55 18.78
N LYS A 55 -9.40 -17.12 19.58
CA LYS A 55 -8.25 -17.92 20.00
C LYS A 55 -8.62 -19.30 20.58
N GLY A 56 -9.77 -19.42 21.23
CA GLY A 56 -10.24 -20.67 21.84
C GLY A 56 -10.74 -21.75 20.87
N LEU A 57 -10.81 -21.47 19.57
CA LEU A 57 -11.37 -22.40 18.57
C LEU A 57 -10.32 -23.28 17.86
N ASN A 58 -9.03 -23.01 18.06
CA ASN A 58 -7.92 -23.67 17.34
C ASN A 58 -8.07 -23.60 15.80
N LEU A 59 -8.56 -22.48 15.28
CA LEU A 59 -8.76 -22.21 13.85
C LEU A 59 -8.02 -20.95 13.39
N THR A 60 -6.83 -20.68 13.96
CA THR A 60 -6.10 -19.43 13.74
C THR A 60 -5.79 -19.19 12.26
N ASP A 61 -5.45 -20.26 11.52
CA ASP A 61 -5.09 -20.15 10.10
C ASP A 61 -6.31 -19.80 9.25
N GLN A 62 -7.44 -20.50 9.44
CA GLN A 62 -8.70 -20.22 8.76
C GLN A 62 -9.21 -18.80 9.07
N LEU A 63 -9.13 -18.40 10.34
CA LEU A 63 -9.51 -17.05 10.76
C LEU A 63 -8.63 -16.00 10.12
N THR A 64 -7.32 -16.23 10.04
CA THR A 64 -6.38 -15.30 9.40
C THR A 64 -6.66 -15.18 7.90
N TYR A 65 -6.97 -16.30 7.24
CA TYR A 65 -7.34 -16.31 5.83
C TYR A 65 -8.61 -15.52 5.56
N ILE A 66 -9.70 -15.81 6.28
CA ILE A 66 -10.98 -15.09 6.18
C ILE A 66 -10.80 -13.61 6.52
N PHE A 67 -10.06 -13.31 7.58
CA PHE A 67 -9.80 -11.94 8.02
C PHE A 67 -9.07 -11.14 6.95
N THR A 68 -8.09 -11.75 6.30
CA THR A 68 -7.34 -11.13 5.19
C THR A 68 -8.27 -10.85 4.02
N ALA A 69 -9.10 -11.81 3.63
CA ALA A 69 -10.07 -11.64 2.54
C ALA A 69 -11.12 -10.56 2.81
N VAL A 70 -11.61 -10.45 4.06
CA VAL A 70 -12.55 -9.38 4.47
C VAL A 70 -11.89 -8.00 4.38
N ASN A 71 -10.65 -7.86 4.83
CA ASN A 71 -9.90 -6.61 4.73
C ASN A 71 -9.62 -6.22 3.26
N GLU A 72 -9.20 -7.20 2.46
CA GLU A 72 -8.96 -7.07 1.04
C GLU A 72 -10.20 -6.55 0.31
N SER A 73 -11.33 -7.24 0.49
CA SER A 73 -12.62 -6.89 -0.12
C SER A 73 -13.02 -5.45 0.24
N TYR A 74 -12.89 -5.08 1.51
CA TYR A 74 -13.22 -3.73 1.96
C TYR A 74 -12.31 -2.68 1.34
N ASN A 75 -11.00 -2.92 1.28
CA ASN A 75 -10.04 -1.96 0.72
C ASN A 75 -10.29 -1.70 -0.78
N VAL A 76 -10.66 -2.73 -1.54
CA VAL A 76 -10.99 -2.59 -2.97
C VAL A 76 -12.30 -1.84 -3.16
N LEU A 77 -13.35 -2.23 -2.43
CA LEU A 77 -14.68 -1.67 -2.61
C LEU A 77 -14.84 -0.25 -2.00
N LYS A 78 -13.97 0.13 -1.06
CA LYS A 78 -14.00 1.45 -0.41
C LYS A 78 -13.56 2.59 -1.33
N GLU A 79 -12.60 2.33 -2.21
CA GLU A 79 -12.02 3.35 -3.09
C GLU A 79 -12.70 3.31 -4.46
N ASP A 80 -13.34 4.40 -4.88
CA ASP A 80 -14.14 4.45 -6.11
C ASP A 80 -13.39 3.93 -7.34
N ARG A 81 -12.10 4.31 -7.49
CA ARG A 81 -11.26 3.87 -8.61
C ARG A 81 -11.01 2.36 -8.58
N SER A 82 -10.72 1.81 -7.41
CA SER A 82 -10.46 0.39 -7.21
C SER A 82 -11.73 -0.43 -7.41
N ARG A 83 -12.88 0.08 -6.94
CA ARG A 83 -14.19 -0.53 -7.14
C ARG A 83 -14.55 -0.60 -8.63
N ILE A 84 -14.37 0.48 -9.38
CA ILE A 84 -14.61 0.49 -10.84
C ILE A 84 -13.74 -0.53 -11.56
N ALA A 85 -12.44 -0.60 -11.21
CA ALA A 85 -11.53 -1.59 -11.81
C ALA A 85 -11.93 -3.03 -11.46
N TYR A 86 -12.38 -3.24 -10.23
CA TYR A 86 -12.89 -4.53 -9.78
C TYR A 86 -14.19 -4.94 -10.49
N ASP A 87 -15.14 -4.01 -10.64
CA ASP A 87 -16.40 -4.28 -11.33
C ASP A 87 -16.16 -4.67 -12.80
N ALA A 88 -15.15 -4.06 -13.45
CA ALA A 88 -14.71 -4.47 -14.79
C ALA A 88 -14.13 -5.90 -14.81
N LEU A 89 -13.26 -6.23 -13.85
CA LEU A 89 -12.71 -7.59 -13.69
C LEU A 89 -13.81 -8.63 -13.46
N LEU A 90 -14.82 -8.30 -12.64
CA LEU A 90 -15.92 -9.20 -12.32
C LEU A 90 -16.77 -9.51 -13.56
N ASN A 91 -16.99 -8.53 -14.43
CA ASN A 91 -17.69 -8.73 -15.70
C ASN A 91 -16.93 -9.63 -16.67
N ASP A 92 -15.59 -9.64 -16.59
CA ASP A 92 -14.72 -10.54 -17.36
C ASP A 92 -14.57 -11.93 -16.72
N GLY A 93 -15.24 -12.19 -15.59
CA GLY A 93 -15.26 -13.47 -14.89
C GLY A 93 -14.20 -13.64 -13.79
N GLY A 94 -13.49 -12.58 -13.41
CA GLY A 94 -12.54 -12.60 -12.30
C GLY A 94 -13.22 -12.36 -10.94
N LEU A 95 -13.06 -13.29 -10.00
CA LEU A 95 -13.74 -13.21 -8.69
C LEU A 95 -13.02 -12.33 -7.66
N ARG A 96 -11.69 -12.37 -7.63
CA ARG A 96 -10.83 -11.57 -6.74
C ARG A 96 -9.63 -11.03 -7.49
N ILE A 97 -9.14 -9.88 -7.06
CA ILE A 97 -7.89 -9.29 -7.55
C ILE A 97 -6.74 -10.09 -6.94
N GLU A 98 -5.78 -10.59 -7.72
CA GLU A 98 -4.62 -11.29 -7.15
C GLU A 98 -3.85 -10.39 -6.17
N GLU A 99 -3.27 -10.98 -5.11
CA GLU A 99 -2.54 -10.27 -4.05
C GLU A 99 -1.51 -9.28 -4.60
N THR A 100 -0.88 -9.61 -5.73
CA THR A 100 0.09 -8.75 -6.43
C THR A 100 -0.54 -7.43 -6.88
N GLN A 101 -1.80 -7.43 -7.31
CA GLN A 101 -2.54 -6.23 -7.75
C GLN A 101 -3.17 -5.45 -6.59
N LEU A 102 -3.45 -6.11 -5.47
CA LEU A 102 -3.81 -5.45 -4.21
C LEU A 102 -2.65 -4.71 -3.57
N ARG A 103 -1.41 -5.23 -3.72
CA ARG A 103 -0.22 -4.47 -3.32
C ARG A 103 -0.09 -3.17 -4.12
N VAL A 104 -0.50 -3.15 -5.38
CA VAL A 104 -0.50 -1.94 -6.23
C VAL A 104 -1.55 -0.90 -5.79
N SER A 105 -2.62 -1.31 -5.09
CA SER A 105 -3.71 -0.42 -4.66
C SER A 105 -3.71 -0.09 -3.15
N ALA A 106 -3.27 -1.02 -2.29
CA ALA A 106 -3.03 -0.80 -0.85
C ALA A 106 -1.70 -0.06 -0.60
N SER A 107 -0.75 -0.13 -1.54
CA SER A 107 0.25 0.91 -1.73
C SER A 107 -0.25 1.88 -2.79
N GLY A 108 -1.11 2.82 -2.39
CA GLY A 108 -1.30 4.04 -3.16
C GLY A 108 0.09 4.67 -3.37
N SER A 109 0.68 4.33 -4.51
CA SER A 109 2.07 4.52 -4.91
C SER A 109 3.11 3.77 -4.05
N ARG A 110 3.69 2.66 -4.51
CA ARG A 110 5.06 2.23 -4.08
C ARG A 110 5.95 1.60 -5.17
N SER A 111 5.49 1.36 -6.40
CA SER A 111 6.36 0.73 -7.41
C SER A 111 6.38 1.42 -8.77
N SER A 112 5.97 2.69 -8.87
CA SER A 112 6.25 3.48 -10.08
C SER A 112 6.35 4.99 -9.88
N ASP A 113 5.72 5.56 -8.86
CA ASP A 113 5.91 6.97 -8.55
C ASP A 113 7.05 7.12 -7.53
N PRO A 114 8.13 7.85 -7.91
CA PRO A 114 9.27 8.09 -7.05
C PRO A 114 8.85 8.51 -5.64
N LEU A 115 7.81 9.34 -5.45
CA LEU A 115 7.46 9.99 -4.18
C LEU A 115 7.26 9.06 -2.97
N HIS A 116 7.03 7.77 -3.20
CA HIS A 116 6.72 6.79 -2.17
C HIS A 116 7.70 5.61 -2.09
N ALA A 117 8.82 5.68 -2.83
CA ALA A 117 9.86 4.65 -2.84
C ALA A 117 10.51 4.41 -1.46
N ALA A 118 10.47 5.39 -0.55
CA ALA A 118 11.01 5.24 0.80
C ALA A 118 10.13 4.40 1.74
N THR A 119 10.75 3.49 2.49
CA THR A 119 10.10 2.66 3.51
C THR A 119 10.20 3.28 4.91
N ASN A 120 11.25 4.05 5.17
CA ASN A 120 11.49 4.73 6.45
C ASN A 120 10.98 6.19 6.45
N ASP A 121 10.41 6.66 7.58
CA ASP A 121 9.88 8.04 7.70
C ASP A 121 10.94 9.13 7.47
N ASN A 122 12.16 8.94 8.00
CA ASN A 122 13.26 9.87 7.78
C ASN A 122 13.72 9.80 6.33
N SER A 123 13.81 8.60 5.76
CA SER A 123 14.17 8.43 4.36
C SER A 123 13.16 9.12 3.43
N LYS A 124 11.85 8.95 3.72
CA LYS A 124 10.75 9.56 2.98
C LYS A 124 10.85 11.08 2.96
N LYS A 125 11.15 11.71 4.10
CA LYS A 125 11.31 13.17 4.18
C LYS A 125 12.41 13.65 3.22
N TYR A 126 13.59 13.05 3.28
CA TYR A 126 14.72 13.47 2.44
C TYR A 126 14.49 13.15 0.97
N TRP A 127 13.83 12.04 0.68
CA TRP A 127 13.49 11.66 -0.68
C TRP A 127 12.48 12.62 -1.33
N GLN A 128 11.46 13.05 -0.58
CA GLN A 128 10.53 14.07 -1.05
C GLN A 128 11.21 15.42 -1.33
N LEU A 129 12.15 15.83 -0.46
CA LEU A 129 12.95 17.03 -0.69
C LEU A 129 13.82 16.90 -1.95
N ALA A 130 14.43 15.73 -2.17
CA ALA A 130 15.22 15.46 -3.36
C ALA A 130 14.39 15.59 -4.65
N LEU A 131 13.18 15.02 -4.68
CA LEU A 131 12.30 15.12 -5.84
C LEU A 131 11.89 16.56 -6.12
N ASN A 132 11.56 17.33 -5.07
CA ASN A 132 11.24 18.75 -5.22
C ASN A 132 12.43 19.57 -5.74
N ASP A 133 13.66 19.26 -5.30
CA ASP A 133 14.87 19.89 -5.80
C ASP A 133 15.13 19.51 -7.28
N ILE A 134 14.87 18.27 -7.68
CA ILE A 134 14.99 17.82 -9.08
C ILE A 134 14.00 18.59 -9.96
N GLU A 135 12.74 18.72 -9.55
CA GLU A 135 11.73 19.51 -10.28
C GLU A 135 12.14 20.98 -10.44
N ARG A 136 12.87 21.52 -9.46
CA ARG A 136 13.40 22.88 -9.46
C ARG A 136 14.76 23.01 -10.17
N ASN A 137 15.27 21.94 -10.79
CA ASN A 137 16.61 21.86 -11.39
C ASN A 137 17.76 22.16 -10.40
N ASN A 138 17.52 22.01 -9.11
CA ASN A 138 18.50 22.20 -8.05
C ASN A 138 19.22 20.88 -7.73
N TYR A 139 19.96 20.37 -8.71
CA TYR A 139 20.57 19.04 -8.63
C TYR A 139 21.62 18.91 -7.51
N SER A 140 22.29 19.99 -7.12
CA SER A 140 23.25 19.99 -6.00
C SER A 140 22.57 19.68 -4.66
N SER A 141 21.42 20.30 -4.38
CA SER A 141 20.64 20.00 -3.18
C SER A 141 19.95 18.64 -3.27
N ALA A 142 19.49 18.24 -4.46
CA ALA A 142 18.94 16.92 -4.69
C ALA A 142 19.94 15.81 -4.34
N VAL A 143 21.20 15.91 -4.79
CA VAL A 143 22.26 14.93 -4.46
C VAL A 143 22.42 14.74 -2.96
N LEU A 144 22.45 15.83 -2.19
CA LEU A 144 22.58 15.79 -0.73
C LEU A 144 21.35 15.13 -0.07
N ASN A 145 20.16 15.49 -0.53
CA ASN A 145 18.92 14.93 -0.01
C ASN A 145 18.79 13.42 -0.33
N ILE A 146 19.19 12.96 -1.51
CA ILE A 146 19.19 11.52 -1.84
C ILE A 146 20.20 10.75 -0.97
N GLN A 147 21.37 11.32 -0.67
CA GLN A 147 22.34 10.70 0.23
C GLN A 147 21.79 10.55 1.66
N PHE A 148 21.08 11.56 2.16
CA PHE A 148 20.40 11.43 3.46
C PHE A 148 19.28 10.39 3.40
N ALA A 149 18.51 10.30 2.32
CA ALA A 149 17.49 9.26 2.17
C ALA A 149 18.10 7.85 2.22
N LEU A 150 19.23 7.64 1.54
CA LEU A 150 20.01 6.38 1.55
C LEU A 150 20.54 5.99 2.94
N GLN A 151 20.85 6.97 3.80
CA GLN A 151 21.38 6.71 5.14
C GLN A 151 20.36 6.05 6.07
N PHE A 152 19.07 6.34 5.86
CA PHE A 152 17.98 5.82 6.68
C PHE A 152 17.24 4.65 6.02
N GLU A 153 17.40 4.46 4.71
CA GLU A 153 16.75 3.38 3.98
C GLU A 153 17.49 2.06 4.14
N LYS A 154 16.75 1.01 4.49
CA LYS A 154 17.27 -0.35 4.67
C LYS A 154 16.78 -1.30 3.59
N ASP A 155 15.67 -0.96 2.96
CA ASP A 155 15.10 -1.73 1.86
C ASP A 155 16.00 -1.68 0.63
N GLU A 156 16.34 -2.84 0.07
CA GLU A 156 17.32 -2.93 -1.02
C GLU A 156 16.77 -2.38 -2.34
N ASP A 157 15.48 -2.60 -2.62
CA ASP A 157 14.81 -2.12 -3.83
C ASP A 157 14.72 -0.58 -3.84
N ALA A 158 14.36 0.02 -2.69
CA ALA A 158 14.33 1.47 -2.54
C ALA A 158 15.72 2.11 -2.68
N ARG A 159 16.76 1.45 -2.14
CA ARG A 159 18.15 1.93 -2.23
C ARG A 159 18.68 1.86 -3.66
N GLU A 160 18.33 0.82 -4.42
CA GLU A 160 18.70 0.72 -5.84
C GLU A 160 18.11 1.90 -6.64
N LEU A 161 16.85 2.22 -6.40
CA LEU A 161 16.18 3.37 -7.02
C LEU A 161 16.86 4.70 -6.64
N PHE A 162 17.15 4.91 -5.36
CA PHE A 162 17.83 6.12 -4.89
C PHE A 162 19.22 6.24 -5.49
N GLN A 163 19.96 5.14 -5.61
CA GLN A 163 21.29 5.14 -6.21
C GLN A 163 21.24 5.53 -7.70
N LYS A 164 20.25 5.02 -8.44
CA LYS A 164 20.03 5.38 -9.84
C LYS A 164 19.72 6.88 -10.01
N GLU A 165 18.85 7.44 -9.17
CA GLU A 165 18.53 8.87 -9.22
C GLU A 165 19.69 9.74 -8.71
N LEU A 166 20.48 9.26 -7.75
CA LEU A 166 21.69 9.93 -7.29
C LEU A 166 22.69 10.11 -8.43
N ASP A 167 22.90 9.07 -9.24
CA ASP A 167 23.86 9.12 -10.34
C ASP A 167 23.39 10.04 -11.47
N LYS A 168 22.09 10.06 -11.77
CA LYS A 168 21.49 11.05 -12.67
C LYS A 168 21.66 12.48 -12.14
N ALA A 169 21.30 12.72 -10.88
CA ALA A 169 21.41 14.03 -10.25
C ALA A 169 22.87 14.53 -10.21
N LYS A 170 23.84 13.65 -9.96
CA LYS A 170 25.27 13.99 -10.06
C LYS A 170 25.69 14.36 -11.49
N SER A 171 25.21 13.62 -12.49
CA SER A 171 25.48 13.93 -13.89
C SER A 171 24.95 15.31 -14.25
N GLU A 172 23.71 15.63 -13.89
CA GLU A 172 23.10 16.94 -14.16
C GLU A 172 23.76 18.07 -13.35
N ALA A 173 24.09 17.84 -12.08
CA ALA A 173 24.82 18.80 -11.25
C ALA A 173 26.21 19.14 -11.82
N SER A 174 26.88 18.19 -12.48
CA SER A 174 28.17 18.42 -13.13
C SER A 174 28.09 19.25 -14.41
N LYS A 175 26.93 19.22 -15.09
CA LYS A 175 26.64 20.02 -16.29
C LYS A 175 26.17 21.43 -15.93
N ALA A 176 25.59 21.60 -14.75
CA ALA A 176 25.14 22.90 -14.28
C ALA A 176 26.33 23.87 -14.09
N PRO A 177 26.20 25.15 -14.48
CA PRO A 177 27.25 26.13 -14.25
C PRO A 177 27.50 26.24 -12.74
N LYS A 178 28.76 26.12 -12.31
CA LYS A 178 29.14 26.31 -10.91
C LYS A 178 28.69 27.71 -10.47
N SER A 179 27.61 27.79 -9.68
CA SER A 179 27.17 29.04 -9.09
C SER A 179 28.26 29.52 -8.14
N SER A 180 29.01 30.54 -8.56
CA SER A 180 29.98 31.20 -7.70
C SER A 180 29.26 32.19 -6.77
N HIS A 181 28.41 31.70 -5.88
CA HIS A 181 27.90 32.55 -4.79
C HIS A 181 28.79 32.38 -3.57
N ASN A 182 29.98 32.99 -3.63
CA ASN A 182 30.80 33.19 -2.45
C ASN A 182 30.30 34.44 -1.72
N ALA A 183 29.33 34.26 -0.82
CA ALA A 183 28.69 35.33 -0.05
C ALA A 183 29.61 36.01 0.99
N TYR A 184 30.91 35.71 1.01
CA TYR A 184 31.89 36.31 1.94
C TYR A 184 33.12 36.90 1.23
N LYS A 185 32.94 37.63 0.14
CA LYS A 185 33.91 38.66 -0.28
C LYS A 185 33.39 40.05 0.09
N ILE A 186 33.36 40.34 1.39
CA ILE A 186 33.37 41.72 1.85
C ILE A 186 34.80 42.24 1.63
N ARG A 187 34.99 43.00 0.56
CA ARG A 187 36.10 43.94 0.43
C ARG A 187 35.60 45.30 0.90
N LEU A 188 35.96 45.69 2.11
CA LEU A 188 36.83 46.83 2.43
C LEU A 188 37.01 46.88 3.95
#